data_AF-A0A534B3T5-F1
#
_entry.id   AF-A0A534B3T5-F1
#
_cell.length_a   1.000
_cell.length_b   1.000
_cell.length_c   1.000
_cell.angle_alpha   90.00
_cell.angle_beta   90.00
_cell.angle_gamma   90.00
#
_symmetry.space_group_name_H-M   'P 1'
#
loop_
_entity.id
_entity.type
_entity.pdbx_description
1 polymer ?
#
loop_
_entity_poly.entity_id
_entity_poly.type
_entity_poly.pdbx_seq_one_letter_code
_entity_poly.pdbx_strand_id
1 'polypeptide(L)'
;MRAARDSRPEAPIRPGSDAHKTLFCRTLLDTFDPYRREAIELNAFEEGRHKDVLSHLVAAYRIALAPEPEYLAPRDPEWAFVKTGYSECIDSFFAFGLFESARRSGFFPEALVETFEPVIHEEARHILFFVNWAAWHRRNMPLWRRPWFELKVLCVWLCLIWERVSIARDVGNGVQDNNFTVTGAKSVGDDLDVAALLGLCLAENDRRMSAYDRRLLRPRAVPALARLARRFMRPKA
;
A
#
# COMPACT_ATOMS: atom_id res chain seq x y z
N MET A 1 -9.10 7.14 34.63
CA MET A 1 -7.87 7.25 35.43
C MET A 1 -7.00 8.37 34.87
N ARG A 2 -7.06 9.56 35.48
CA ARG A 2 -6.21 10.71 35.21
C ARG A 2 -4.99 10.62 36.14
N ALA A 3 -3.84 10.16 35.67
CA ALA A 3 -2.55 10.33 36.34
C ALA A 3 -1.42 9.91 35.40
N ALA A 4 -0.76 10.88 34.76
CA ALA A 4 0.62 10.88 34.23
C ALA A 4 0.78 11.95 33.15
N ARG A 5 0.41 13.22 33.45
CA ARG A 5 0.52 14.33 32.50
C ARG A 5 1.69 15.28 32.75
N ASP A 6 2.56 14.99 33.72
CA ASP A 6 3.73 15.83 33.93
C ASP A 6 4.86 15.02 34.57
N SER A 7 5.80 14.59 33.75
CA SER A 7 7.11 14.18 34.21
C SER A 7 8.08 14.58 33.11
N ARG A 8 8.54 15.83 33.15
CA ARG A 8 9.70 16.23 32.37
C ARG A 8 10.89 15.40 32.86
N PRO A 9 11.76 14.91 31.97
CA PRO A 9 12.90 14.12 32.39
C PRO A 9 13.84 15.00 33.24
N GLU A 10 14.21 14.52 34.42
CA GLU A 10 15.13 15.22 35.34
C GLU A 10 16.59 15.26 34.83
N ALA A 11 16.90 14.58 33.72
CA ALA A 11 18.22 14.51 33.12
C ALA A 11 18.19 14.64 31.57
N PRO A 12 19.28 15.09 30.93
CA PRO A 12 19.38 15.15 29.47
C PRO A 12 19.20 13.76 28.83
N ILE A 13 18.26 13.64 27.90
CA ILE A 13 17.98 12.36 27.21
C ILE A 13 19.11 12.06 26.22
N ARG A 14 19.71 10.87 26.34
CA ARG A 14 20.74 10.38 25.41
C ARG A 14 20.13 10.04 24.05
N PRO A 15 20.59 10.64 22.94
CA PRO A 15 20.15 10.27 21.59
C PRO A 15 20.37 8.77 21.32
N GLY A 16 19.35 8.11 20.79
CA GLY A 16 19.34 6.67 20.47
C GLY A 16 18.85 5.74 21.58
N SER A 17 18.54 6.25 22.77
CA SER A 17 17.97 5.45 23.87
C SER A 17 16.47 5.18 23.70
N ASP A 18 15.93 4.20 24.44
CA ASP A 18 14.48 3.97 24.50
C ASP A 18 13.70 5.19 25.01
N ALA A 19 14.31 6.00 25.89
CA ALA A 19 13.75 7.28 26.32
C ALA A 19 13.72 8.31 25.19
N HIS A 20 14.73 8.32 24.30
CA HIS A 20 14.74 9.15 23.10
C HIS A 20 13.70 8.69 22.08
N LYS A 21 13.56 7.38 21.84
CA LYS A 21 12.52 6.80 20.99
C LYS A 21 11.13 7.13 21.52
N THR A 22 10.94 6.98 22.83
CA THR A 22 9.68 7.33 23.51
C THR A 22 9.37 8.81 23.40
N LEU A 23 10.33 9.71 23.62
CA LEU A 23 10.12 11.16 23.46
C LEU A 23 9.86 11.54 21.99
N PHE A 24 10.56 10.94 21.03
CA PHE A 24 10.36 11.16 19.60
C PHE A 24 8.94 10.75 19.18
N CYS A 25 8.50 9.54 19.56
CA CYS A 25 7.13 9.10 19.36
C CYS A 25 6.16 10.05 20.05
N ARG A 26 6.35 10.39 21.33
CA ARG A 26 5.44 11.27 22.08
C ARG A 26 5.32 12.68 21.49
N THR A 27 6.42 13.26 21.03
CA THR A 27 6.45 14.58 20.36
C THR A 27 5.74 14.53 19.00
N LEU A 28 5.90 13.43 18.27
CA LEU A 28 5.22 13.19 17.00
C LEU A 28 3.71 12.89 17.23
N LEU A 29 3.36 12.28 18.36
CA LEU A 29 1.99 11.96 18.78
C LEU A 29 1.22 13.17 19.35
N ASP A 30 1.89 14.09 20.06
CA ASP A 30 1.27 15.29 20.66
C ASP A 30 0.86 16.35 19.59
N THR A 31 1.26 16.17 18.33
CA THR A 31 1.01 17.11 17.23
C THR A 31 -0.15 16.67 16.30
N PHE A 32 -0.81 15.52 16.53
CA PHE A 32 -1.81 14.93 15.61
C PHE A 32 -3.15 14.54 16.28
N ASP A 33 -4.24 14.65 15.51
CA ASP A 33 -5.62 14.25 15.85
C ASP A 33 -5.71 12.79 16.33
N PRO A 34 -6.33 12.50 17.50
CA PRO A 34 -6.38 11.16 18.10
C PRO A 34 -7.02 10.09 17.20
N TYR A 35 -8.02 10.42 16.37
CA TYR A 35 -8.64 9.44 15.46
C TYR A 35 -7.73 9.04 14.30
N ARG A 36 -6.75 9.90 13.95
CA ARG A 36 -5.76 9.57 12.92
C ARG A 36 -4.67 8.66 13.45
N ARG A 37 -4.31 8.85 14.72
CA ARG A 37 -3.34 7.99 15.40
C ARG A 37 -3.82 6.54 15.41
N GLU A 38 -5.05 6.31 15.86
CA GLU A 38 -5.62 4.97 15.96
C GLU A 38 -5.70 4.29 14.58
N ALA A 39 -6.07 5.03 13.53
CA ALA A 39 -6.09 4.48 12.17
C ALA A 39 -4.70 4.07 11.65
N ILE A 40 -3.66 4.85 11.96
CA ILE A 40 -2.28 4.51 11.55
C ILE A 40 -1.75 3.32 12.37
N GLU A 41 -2.03 3.29 13.68
CA GLU A 41 -1.66 2.16 14.54
C GLU A 41 -2.36 0.87 14.09
N LEU A 42 -3.63 0.96 13.70
CA LEU A 42 -4.38 -0.18 13.17
C LEU A 42 -3.81 -0.68 11.83
N ASN A 43 -3.50 0.22 10.89
CA ASN A 43 -2.86 -0.18 9.64
C ASN A 43 -1.52 -0.88 9.91
N ALA A 44 -0.67 -0.31 10.78
CA ALA A 44 0.62 -0.91 11.12
C ALA A 44 0.48 -2.31 11.75
N PHE A 45 -0.55 -2.51 12.58
CA PHE A 45 -0.87 -3.83 13.13
C PHE A 45 -1.30 -4.83 12.04
N GLU A 46 -2.13 -4.40 11.09
CA GLU A 46 -2.61 -5.22 9.98
C GLU A 46 -1.46 -5.64 9.06
N GLU A 47 -0.56 -4.72 8.72
CA GLU A 47 0.67 -5.00 7.95
C GLU A 47 1.57 -6.05 8.63
N GLY A 48 1.70 -5.97 9.96
CA GLY A 48 2.40 -7.00 10.74
C GLY A 48 1.76 -8.37 10.58
N ARG A 49 0.42 -8.41 10.60
CA ARG A 49 -0.37 -9.63 10.38
C ARG A 49 -0.21 -10.18 8.97
N HIS A 50 -0.12 -9.32 7.95
CA HIS A 50 0.12 -9.72 6.56
C HIS A 50 1.46 -10.40 6.40
N LYS A 51 2.50 -9.82 7.02
CA LYS A 51 3.82 -10.42 7.08
C LYS A 51 3.80 -11.80 7.72
N ASP A 52 3.08 -11.97 8.84
CA ASP A 52 2.98 -13.27 9.51
C ASP A 52 2.29 -14.32 8.63
N VAL A 53 1.19 -13.96 7.96
CA VAL A 53 0.48 -14.86 7.03
C VAL A 53 1.39 -15.27 5.87
N LEU A 54 2.09 -14.32 5.25
CA LEU A 54 3.04 -14.58 4.16
C LEU A 54 4.23 -15.43 4.63
N SER A 55 4.76 -15.17 5.82
CA SER A 55 5.88 -15.92 6.40
C SER A 55 5.51 -17.39 6.65
N HIS A 56 4.30 -17.65 7.14
CA HIS A 56 3.80 -19.02 7.29
C HIS A 56 3.55 -19.69 5.95
N LEU A 57 3.04 -18.96 4.95
CA LEU A 57 2.83 -19.50 3.60
C LEU A 57 4.15 -19.99 3.00
N VAL A 58 5.17 -19.12 2.94
CA VAL A 58 6.46 -19.47 2.32
C VAL A 58 7.17 -20.58 3.09
N ALA A 59 7.05 -20.59 4.42
CA ALA A 59 7.57 -21.67 5.26
C ALA A 59 6.89 -23.02 4.96
N ALA A 60 5.56 -23.03 4.76
CA ALA A 60 4.82 -24.24 4.39
C ALA A 60 5.30 -24.86 3.07
N TYR A 61 5.67 -24.00 2.10
CA TYR A 61 6.26 -24.41 0.83
C TYR A 61 7.79 -24.57 0.87
N ARG A 62 8.42 -24.43 2.04
CA ARG A 62 9.88 -24.52 2.24
C ARG A 62 10.68 -23.56 1.37
N ILE A 63 10.12 -22.40 1.09
CA ILE A 63 10.78 -21.31 0.38
C ILE A 63 11.61 -20.53 1.41
N ALA A 64 12.93 -20.50 1.22
CA ALA A 64 13.83 -19.75 2.09
C ALA A 64 13.67 -18.25 1.86
N LEU A 65 13.26 -17.51 2.89
CA LEU A 65 13.24 -16.05 2.86
C LEU A 65 14.66 -15.51 3.04
N ALA A 66 14.99 -14.47 2.26
CA ALA A 66 16.15 -13.66 2.55
C ALA A 66 15.97 -12.95 3.91
N PRO A 67 17.06 -12.65 4.64
CA PRO A 67 16.98 -11.87 5.86
C PRO A 67 16.28 -10.53 5.61
N GLU A 68 15.42 -10.14 6.54
CA GLU A 68 14.78 -8.83 6.48
C GLU A 68 15.84 -7.74 6.57
N PRO A 69 15.82 -6.74 5.67
CA PRO A 69 16.75 -5.63 5.75
C PRO A 69 16.52 -4.81 7.02
N GLU A 70 17.57 -4.14 7.49
CA GLU A 70 17.46 -3.26 8.64
C GLU A 70 16.48 -2.11 8.35
N TYR A 71 15.57 -1.86 9.28
CA TYR A 71 14.64 -0.74 9.15
C TYR A 71 15.37 0.60 9.33
N LEU A 72 15.42 1.38 8.26
CA LEU A 72 15.95 2.74 8.28
C LEU A 72 14.79 3.73 8.30
N ALA A 73 14.73 4.55 9.36
CA ALA A 73 13.75 5.61 9.46
C ALA A 73 13.90 6.58 8.27
N PRO A 74 12.82 6.88 7.52
CA PRO A 74 12.91 7.71 6.35
C PRO A 74 13.28 9.16 6.73
N ARG A 75 14.16 9.77 5.92
CA ARG A 75 14.57 11.17 6.11
C ARG A 75 13.41 12.15 6.00
N ASP A 76 12.48 11.89 5.08
CA ASP A 76 11.22 12.63 4.94
C ASP A 76 10.04 11.64 5.14
N PRO A 77 9.44 11.59 6.34
CA PRO A 77 8.31 10.72 6.62
C PRO A 77 7.06 11.04 5.78
N GLU A 78 6.84 12.32 5.42
CA GLU A 78 5.71 12.71 4.57
C GLU A 78 5.91 12.19 3.15
N TRP A 79 7.13 12.32 2.61
CA TRP A 79 7.49 11.72 1.32
C TRP A 79 7.30 10.20 1.33
N ALA A 80 7.85 9.52 2.34
CA ALA A 80 7.77 8.06 2.43
C ALA A 80 6.31 7.61 2.50
N PHE A 81 5.50 8.23 3.36
CA PHE A 81 4.08 7.90 3.50
C PHE A 81 3.29 8.16 2.22
N VAL A 82 3.53 9.28 1.53
CA VAL A 82 2.87 9.61 0.24
C VAL A 82 3.31 8.64 -0.86
N LYS A 83 4.60 8.29 -0.92
CA LYS A 83 5.12 7.32 -1.90
C LYS A 83 4.51 5.94 -1.69
N THR A 84 4.55 5.43 -0.46
CA THR A 84 3.95 4.13 -0.11
C THR A 84 2.46 4.14 -0.42
N GLY A 85 1.68 5.09 0.08
CA GLY A 85 0.23 5.09 -0.12
C GLY A 85 -0.20 5.20 -1.60
N TYR A 86 0.53 5.95 -2.44
CA TYR A 86 0.26 5.95 -3.88
C TYR A 86 0.72 4.67 -4.58
N SER A 87 1.81 4.03 -4.13
CA SER A 87 2.19 2.71 -4.63
C SER A 87 1.12 1.67 -4.29
N GLU A 88 0.65 1.63 -3.04
CA GLU A 88 -0.40 0.71 -2.60
C GLU A 88 -1.69 0.90 -3.42
N CYS A 89 -2.05 2.14 -3.78
CA CYS A 89 -3.19 2.37 -4.68
C CYS A 89 -3.02 1.70 -6.06
N ILE A 90 -1.79 1.58 -6.56
CA ILE A 90 -1.48 0.91 -7.83
C ILE A 90 -1.46 -0.61 -7.59
N ASP A 91 -0.72 -1.06 -6.58
CA ASP A 91 -0.47 -2.47 -6.30
C ASP A 91 -1.76 -3.18 -5.89
N SER A 92 -2.56 -2.61 -5.00
CA SER A 92 -3.90 -3.10 -4.65
C SER A 92 -4.80 -3.24 -5.87
N PHE A 93 -4.82 -2.26 -6.79
CA PHE A 93 -5.68 -2.30 -7.98
C PHE A 93 -5.38 -3.52 -8.86
N PHE A 94 -4.10 -3.83 -9.07
CA PHE A 94 -3.69 -5.01 -9.83
C PHE A 94 -3.82 -6.29 -9.00
N ALA A 95 -3.53 -6.24 -7.70
CA ALA A 95 -3.68 -7.35 -6.79
C ALA A 95 -5.11 -7.88 -6.73
N PHE A 96 -6.10 -7.00 -6.70
CA PHE A 96 -7.50 -7.42 -6.71
C PHE A 96 -7.87 -8.25 -7.95
N GLY A 97 -7.40 -7.84 -9.14
CA GLY A 97 -7.66 -8.59 -10.37
C GLY A 97 -6.84 -9.86 -10.49
N LEU A 98 -5.56 -9.82 -10.08
CA LEU A 98 -4.69 -11.00 -10.09
C LEU A 98 -5.16 -12.06 -9.11
N PHE A 99 -5.61 -11.66 -7.93
CA PHE A 99 -6.17 -12.55 -6.92
C PHE A 99 -7.43 -13.25 -7.42
N GLU A 100 -8.37 -12.50 -7.99
CA GLU A 100 -9.58 -13.11 -8.58
C GLU A 100 -9.25 -14.00 -9.79
N SER A 101 -8.26 -13.63 -10.61
CA SER A 101 -7.77 -14.48 -11.69
C SER A 101 -7.20 -15.79 -11.17
N ALA A 102 -6.38 -15.74 -10.12
CA ALA A 102 -5.76 -16.90 -9.49
C ALA A 102 -6.80 -17.81 -8.80
N ARG A 103 -7.83 -17.23 -8.19
CA ARG A 103 -8.97 -18.00 -7.65
C ARG A 103 -9.73 -18.73 -8.76
N ARG A 104 -10.01 -18.05 -9.88
CA ARG A 104 -10.73 -18.64 -11.03
C ARG A 104 -9.96 -19.73 -11.75
N SER A 105 -8.62 -19.68 -11.74
CA SER A 105 -7.82 -20.69 -12.43
C SER A 105 -7.84 -22.05 -11.73
N GLY A 106 -8.23 -22.10 -10.44
CA GLY A 106 -8.18 -23.32 -9.63
C GLY A 106 -6.76 -23.84 -9.37
N PHE A 107 -5.73 -23.05 -9.70
CA PHE A 107 -4.34 -23.43 -9.51
C PHE A 107 -3.97 -23.52 -8.03
N PHE A 108 -4.53 -22.64 -7.20
CA PHE A 108 -4.35 -22.66 -5.76
C PHE A 108 -5.54 -23.35 -5.06
N PRO A 109 -5.31 -24.09 -3.97
CA PRO A 109 -6.39 -24.64 -3.16
C PRO A 109 -7.32 -23.53 -2.65
N GLU A 110 -8.64 -23.74 -2.67
CA GLU A 110 -9.61 -22.71 -2.24
C GLU A 110 -9.33 -22.23 -0.80
N ALA A 111 -8.99 -23.14 0.12
CA ALA A 111 -8.64 -22.80 1.50
C ALA A 111 -7.44 -21.85 1.61
N LEU A 112 -6.47 -21.96 0.68
CA LEU A 112 -5.35 -21.03 0.61
C LEU A 112 -5.83 -19.66 0.14
N VAL A 113 -6.66 -19.62 -0.89
CA VAL A 113 -7.24 -18.35 -1.39
C VAL A 113 -8.07 -17.67 -0.30
N GLU A 114 -8.96 -18.40 0.38
CA GLU A 114 -9.80 -17.89 1.47
C GLU A 114 -8.98 -17.29 2.63
N THR A 115 -7.79 -17.85 2.92
CA THR A 115 -6.88 -17.33 3.95
C THR A 115 -6.41 -15.90 3.64
N PHE A 116 -6.32 -15.54 2.35
CA PHE A 116 -5.86 -14.22 1.90
C PHE A 116 -6.99 -13.20 1.71
N GLU A 117 -8.26 -13.60 1.62
CA GLU A 117 -9.36 -12.64 1.43
C GLU A 117 -9.41 -11.55 2.54
N PRO A 118 -9.16 -11.85 3.84
CA PRO A 118 -9.05 -10.82 4.87
C PRO A 118 -7.91 -9.81 4.61
N VAL A 119 -6.77 -10.28 4.10
CA VAL A 119 -5.62 -9.42 3.72
C VAL A 119 -6.06 -8.47 2.62
N ILE A 120 -6.72 -8.98 1.57
CA ILE A 120 -7.22 -8.14 0.47
C ILE A 120 -8.26 -7.11 0.96
N HIS A 121 -9.06 -7.45 1.97
CA HIS A 121 -9.99 -6.51 2.59
C HIS A 121 -9.28 -5.42 3.39
N GLU A 122 -8.24 -5.78 4.15
CA GLU A 122 -7.36 -4.85 4.87
C GLU A 122 -6.67 -3.87 3.90
N GLU A 123 -6.10 -4.37 2.79
CA GLU A 123 -5.49 -3.55 1.74
C GLU A 123 -6.48 -2.51 1.16
N ALA A 124 -7.72 -2.94 0.90
CA ALA A 124 -8.77 -2.04 0.43
C ALA A 124 -9.07 -0.91 1.44
N ARG A 125 -8.99 -1.17 2.75
CA ARG A 125 -9.13 -0.14 3.78
C ARG A 125 -7.91 0.78 3.85
N HIS A 126 -6.71 0.26 3.67
CA HIS A 126 -5.48 1.04 3.70
C HIS A 126 -5.46 2.09 2.60
N ILE A 127 -5.76 1.70 1.36
CA ILE A 127 -5.82 2.65 0.24
C ILE A 127 -6.97 3.64 0.39
N LEU A 128 -8.10 3.22 0.97
CA LEU A 128 -9.23 4.11 1.27
C LEU A 128 -8.88 5.14 2.34
N PHE A 129 -8.20 4.71 3.40
CA PHE A 129 -7.67 5.60 4.44
C PHE A 129 -6.70 6.60 3.82
N PHE A 130 -5.73 6.13 3.02
CA PHE A 130 -4.72 6.99 2.42
C PHE A 130 -5.32 8.08 1.52
N VAL A 131 -6.25 7.75 0.62
CA VAL A 131 -6.83 8.78 -0.28
C VAL A 131 -7.64 9.84 0.48
N ASN A 132 -8.33 9.44 1.56
CA ASN A 132 -9.07 10.37 2.40
C ASN A 132 -8.11 11.21 3.27
N TRP A 133 -7.05 10.60 3.81
CA TRP A 133 -5.96 11.32 4.48
C TRP A 133 -5.31 12.34 3.54
N ALA A 134 -4.99 11.98 2.30
CA ALA A 134 -4.34 12.86 1.35
C ALA A 134 -5.23 14.06 0.98
N ALA A 135 -6.53 13.86 0.90
CA ALA A 135 -7.48 14.96 0.68
C ALA A 135 -7.63 15.86 1.91
N TRP A 136 -7.74 15.26 3.10
CA TRP A 136 -7.75 15.99 4.37
C TRP A 136 -6.46 16.81 4.54
N HIS A 137 -5.30 16.22 4.23
CA HIS A 137 -3.99 16.86 4.39
C HIS A 137 -3.84 18.06 3.47
N ARG A 138 -4.25 17.94 2.19
CA ARG A 138 -4.34 19.10 1.27
C ARG A 138 -5.25 20.20 1.79
N ARG A 139 -6.38 19.85 2.43
CA ARG A 139 -7.38 20.81 2.89
C ARG A 139 -6.93 21.59 4.13
N ASN A 140 -6.17 20.94 5.03
CA ASN A 140 -5.72 21.52 6.29
C ASN A 140 -4.34 22.20 6.18
N MET A 141 -3.65 22.04 5.06
CA MET A 141 -2.36 22.66 4.81
C MET A 141 -2.49 24.17 4.49
N PRO A 142 -1.57 25.02 4.99
CA PRO A 142 -1.50 26.43 4.58
C PRO A 142 -1.36 26.58 3.06
N LEU A 143 -2.05 27.58 2.49
CA LEU A 143 -2.12 27.77 1.04
C LEU A 143 -0.74 27.93 0.37
N TRP A 144 0.24 28.50 1.06
CA TRP A 144 1.61 28.67 0.57
C TRP A 144 2.43 27.38 0.52
N ARG A 145 2.12 26.39 1.36
CA ARG A 145 2.78 25.08 1.37
C ARG A 145 2.17 24.13 0.32
N ARG A 146 0.95 24.41 -0.11
CA ARG A 146 0.21 23.58 -1.07
C ARG A 146 0.95 23.38 -2.41
N PRO A 147 1.52 24.40 -3.08
CA PRO A 147 2.29 24.18 -4.31
C PRO A 147 3.46 23.21 -4.14
N TRP A 148 4.17 23.29 -3.01
CA TRP A 148 5.27 22.37 -2.69
C TRP A 148 4.78 20.95 -2.44
N PHE A 149 3.63 20.79 -1.79
CA PHE A 149 3.02 19.47 -1.60
C PHE A 149 2.55 18.86 -2.92
N GLU A 150 1.95 19.63 -3.82
CA GLU A 150 1.55 19.11 -5.14
C GLU A 150 2.77 18.77 -6.01
N LEU A 151 3.85 19.56 -5.92
CA LEU A 151 5.13 19.20 -6.55
C LEU A 151 5.70 17.89 -5.97
N LYS A 152 5.65 17.71 -4.65
CA LYS A 152 6.02 16.45 -3.98
C LYS A 152 5.22 15.27 -4.52
N VAL A 153 3.89 15.42 -4.63
CA VAL A 153 3.01 14.39 -5.20
C VAL A 153 3.38 14.09 -6.66
N LEU A 154 3.64 15.11 -7.46
CA LEU A 154 4.08 14.93 -8.86
C LEU A 154 5.41 14.16 -8.93
N CYS A 155 6.41 14.54 -8.14
CA CYS A 155 7.69 13.83 -8.09
C CYS A 155 7.52 12.37 -7.66
N VAL A 156 6.66 12.10 -6.67
CA VAL A 156 6.31 10.73 -6.27
C VAL A 156 5.72 9.94 -7.44
N TRP A 157 4.75 10.50 -8.17
CA TRP A 157 4.18 9.83 -9.35
C TRP A 157 5.22 9.56 -10.43
N LEU A 158 6.10 10.51 -10.71
CA LEU A 158 7.19 10.31 -11.68
C LEU A 158 8.14 9.18 -11.24
N CYS A 159 8.51 9.13 -9.95
CA CYS A 159 9.30 8.03 -9.39
C CYS A 159 8.59 6.68 -9.54
N LEU A 160 7.31 6.59 -9.17
CA LEU A 160 6.54 5.34 -9.23
C LEU A 160 6.36 4.83 -10.67
N ILE A 161 6.15 5.72 -11.63
CA ILE A 161 6.08 5.39 -13.05
C ILE A 161 7.45 4.91 -13.54
N TRP A 162 8.53 5.62 -13.18
CA TRP A 162 9.88 5.25 -13.55
C TRP A 162 10.26 3.86 -13.03
N GLU A 163 10.02 3.59 -11.74
CA GLU A 163 10.29 2.30 -11.11
C GLU A 163 9.56 1.16 -11.85
N ARG A 164 8.27 1.34 -12.17
CA ARG A 164 7.48 0.34 -12.90
C ARG A 164 7.96 0.12 -14.33
N VAL A 165 8.33 1.17 -15.06
CA VAL A 165 8.89 1.07 -16.41
C VAL A 165 10.26 0.41 -16.41
N SER A 166 11.11 0.74 -15.43
CA SER A 166 12.44 0.15 -15.28
C SER A 166 12.34 -1.36 -15.07
N ILE A 167 11.47 -1.81 -14.15
CA ILE A 167 11.25 -3.24 -13.89
C ILE A 167 10.71 -3.92 -15.14
N ALA A 168 9.70 -3.35 -15.81
CA ALA A 168 9.14 -3.94 -17.03
C ALA A 168 10.20 -4.15 -18.14
N ARG A 169 11.26 -3.33 -18.17
CA ARG A 169 12.41 -3.47 -19.07
C ARG A 169 13.44 -4.51 -18.57
N ASP A 170 13.54 -4.70 -17.27
CA ASP A 170 14.55 -5.54 -16.62
C ASP A 170 14.06 -6.95 -16.23
N VAL A 171 12.82 -7.33 -16.58
CA VAL A 171 12.26 -8.68 -16.33
C VAL A 171 13.00 -9.81 -17.09
N GLY A 172 14.16 -9.55 -17.69
CA GLY A 172 15.08 -10.56 -18.21
C GLY A 172 16.21 -10.96 -17.24
N ASN A 173 16.45 -10.22 -16.14
CA ASN A 173 17.64 -10.37 -15.30
C ASN A 173 17.41 -10.93 -13.88
N GLY A 174 16.22 -11.44 -13.55
CA GLY A 174 16.04 -12.31 -12.39
C GLY A 174 16.14 -11.67 -10.99
N VAL A 175 16.16 -10.34 -10.88
CA VAL A 175 16.09 -9.66 -9.57
C VAL A 175 14.62 -9.52 -9.15
N GLN A 176 14.21 -10.20 -8.07
CA GLN A 176 12.91 -9.98 -7.42
C GLN A 176 12.97 -8.70 -6.59
N ASP A 177 12.13 -7.72 -6.94
CA ASP A 177 11.95 -6.46 -6.20
C ASP A 177 10.49 -6.35 -5.70
N ASN A 178 10.22 -5.47 -4.75
CA ASN A 178 8.99 -5.32 -3.95
C ASN A 178 7.73 -4.89 -4.75
N ASN A 179 7.68 -5.10 -6.07
CA ASN A 179 6.59 -4.66 -6.93
C ASN A 179 5.73 -5.84 -7.40
N PHE A 180 4.57 -5.98 -6.76
CA PHE A 180 3.61 -7.06 -6.99
C PHE A 180 3.02 -7.05 -8.41
N THR A 181 2.86 -5.88 -9.03
CA THR A 181 2.09 -5.70 -10.28
C THR A 181 2.69 -6.46 -11.47
N VAL A 182 4.00 -6.34 -11.71
CA VAL A 182 4.66 -6.89 -12.92
C VAL A 182 5.00 -8.37 -12.73
N THR A 183 5.41 -8.76 -11.53
CA THR A 183 5.78 -10.15 -11.20
C THR A 183 4.55 -11.03 -11.02
N GLY A 184 3.48 -10.50 -10.40
CA GLY A 184 2.20 -11.20 -10.24
C GLY A 184 1.54 -11.49 -11.59
N ALA A 185 1.57 -10.55 -12.53
CA ALA A 185 0.97 -10.74 -13.85
C ALA A 185 1.66 -11.84 -14.69
N LYS A 186 2.98 -12.01 -14.57
CA LYS A 186 3.71 -13.07 -15.30
C LYS A 186 3.58 -14.44 -14.66
N SER A 187 3.53 -14.51 -13.33
CA SER A 187 3.44 -15.78 -12.60
C SER A 187 2.08 -16.47 -12.73
N VAL A 188 1.02 -15.73 -13.10
CA VAL A 188 -0.33 -16.28 -13.30
C VAL A 188 -0.56 -16.79 -14.74
N GLY A 189 0.43 -16.69 -15.65
CA GLY A 189 0.48 -17.46 -16.91
C GLY A 189 0.71 -16.64 -18.19
N ASP A 190 1.42 -17.23 -19.16
CA ASP A 190 1.75 -16.64 -20.48
C ASP A 190 0.54 -16.39 -21.41
N ASP A 191 -0.66 -16.86 -21.02
CA ASP A 191 -1.91 -16.74 -21.78
C ASP A 191 -2.90 -15.70 -21.23
N LEU A 192 -2.51 -14.88 -20.25
CA LEU A 192 -3.39 -13.84 -19.70
C LEU A 192 -3.74 -12.79 -20.77
N ASP A 193 -5.00 -12.78 -21.22
CA ASP A 193 -5.54 -11.64 -21.97
C ASP A 193 -5.52 -10.40 -21.07
N VAL A 194 -4.60 -9.47 -21.36
CA VAL A 194 -4.43 -8.23 -20.61
C VAL A 194 -5.73 -7.43 -20.56
N ALA A 195 -6.57 -7.50 -21.61
CA ALA A 195 -7.88 -6.85 -21.62
C ALA A 195 -8.83 -7.50 -20.61
N ALA A 196 -8.81 -8.83 -20.49
CA ALA A 196 -9.58 -9.57 -19.50
C ALA A 196 -9.07 -9.29 -18.07
N LEU A 197 -7.75 -9.28 -17.85
CA LEU A 197 -7.15 -8.96 -16.55
C LEU A 197 -7.52 -7.54 -16.10
N LEU A 198 -7.37 -6.53 -16.96
CA LEU A 198 -7.81 -5.17 -16.64
C LEU A 198 -9.32 -5.11 -16.38
N GLY A 199 -10.11 -5.94 -17.07
CA GLY A 199 -11.53 -6.10 -16.80
C GLY A 199 -11.80 -6.62 -15.39
N LEU A 200 -11.05 -7.63 -14.95
CA LEU A 200 -11.10 -8.16 -13.59
C LEU A 200 -10.66 -7.10 -12.58
N CYS A 201 -9.51 -6.43 -12.76
CA CYS A 201 -9.05 -5.38 -11.85
C CYS A 201 -10.12 -4.29 -11.65
N LEU A 202 -10.78 -3.86 -12.73
CA LEU A 202 -11.85 -2.86 -12.66
C LEU A 202 -13.07 -3.37 -11.89
N ALA A 203 -13.56 -4.57 -12.22
CA ALA A 203 -14.73 -5.16 -11.56
C ALA A 203 -14.47 -5.39 -10.06
N GLU A 204 -13.29 -5.92 -9.75
CA GLU A 204 -12.88 -6.26 -8.39
C GLU A 204 -12.60 -5.01 -7.54
N ASN A 205 -11.99 -3.98 -8.12
CA ASN A 205 -11.86 -2.67 -7.47
C ASN A 205 -13.24 -2.06 -7.17
N ASP A 206 -14.16 -2.07 -8.14
CA ASP A 206 -15.49 -1.48 -7.95
C ASP A 206 -16.31 -2.29 -6.91
N ARG A 207 -16.23 -3.64 -6.94
CA ARG A 207 -16.83 -4.54 -5.95
C ARG A 207 -16.34 -4.23 -4.53
N ARG A 208 -15.02 -4.22 -4.32
CA ARG A 208 -14.43 -3.98 -2.99
C ARG A 208 -14.72 -2.58 -2.48
N MET A 209 -14.66 -1.56 -3.34
CA MET A 209 -14.94 -0.18 -2.96
C MET A 209 -16.43 0.13 -2.74
N SER A 210 -17.34 -0.76 -3.17
CA SER A 210 -18.79 -0.60 -3.00
C SER A 210 -19.26 -0.88 -1.58
N ALA A 211 -18.51 -1.68 -0.81
CA ALA A 211 -18.84 -2.03 0.56
C ALA A 211 -18.69 -0.85 1.55
N TYR A 212 -17.92 0.17 1.18
CA TYR A 212 -17.63 1.33 2.04
C TYR A 212 -18.56 2.51 1.79
N ASP A 213 -18.70 3.38 2.79
CA ASP A 213 -19.52 4.59 2.73
C ASP A 213 -19.24 5.41 1.46
N ARG A 214 -20.31 5.82 0.77
CA ARG A 214 -20.25 6.59 -0.48
C ARG A 214 -19.60 7.97 -0.32
N ARG A 215 -19.60 8.53 0.90
CA ARG A 215 -18.98 9.83 1.22
C ARG A 215 -17.45 9.77 1.19
N LEU A 216 -16.86 8.59 1.38
CA LEU A 216 -15.41 8.43 1.34
C LEU A 216 -14.89 8.56 -0.10
N LEU A 217 -13.78 9.27 -0.24
CA LEU A 217 -13.06 9.36 -1.50
C LEU A 217 -12.49 7.99 -1.86
N ARG A 218 -12.42 7.71 -3.17
CA ARG A 218 -11.91 6.45 -3.72
C ARG A 218 -10.68 6.73 -4.60
N PRO A 219 -9.71 5.81 -4.70
CA PRO A 219 -8.63 5.91 -5.68
C PRO A 219 -9.22 5.92 -7.10
N ARG A 220 -9.03 7.02 -7.85
CA ARG A 220 -9.59 7.19 -9.20
C ARG A 220 -8.55 7.18 -10.31
N ALA A 221 -7.30 7.51 -10.02
CA ALA A 221 -6.26 7.66 -11.04
C ALA A 221 -6.03 6.36 -11.82
N VAL A 222 -5.71 5.26 -11.12
CA VAL A 222 -5.42 3.97 -11.75
C VAL A 222 -6.66 3.37 -12.44
N PRO A 223 -7.86 3.32 -11.81
CA PRO A 223 -9.06 2.86 -12.50
C PRO A 223 -9.44 3.71 -13.73
N ALA A 224 -9.22 5.02 -13.70
CA ALA A 224 -9.48 5.87 -14.87
C ALA A 224 -8.53 5.57 -16.03
N LEU A 225 -7.23 5.40 -15.75
CA LEU A 225 -6.23 5.00 -16.73
C LEU A 225 -6.52 3.61 -17.29
N ALA A 226 -6.88 2.64 -16.44
CA ALA A 226 -7.24 1.29 -16.86
C ALA A 226 -8.50 1.29 -17.75
N ARG A 227 -9.53 2.08 -17.41
CA ARG A 227 -10.73 2.25 -18.27
C ARG A 227 -10.36 2.88 -19.62
N LEU A 228 -9.45 3.85 -19.63
CA LEU A 228 -8.96 4.46 -20.86
C LEU A 228 -8.21 3.44 -21.72
N ALA A 229 -7.24 2.71 -21.14
CA ALA A 229 -6.48 1.67 -21.83
C ALA A 229 -7.40 0.59 -22.41
N ARG A 230 -8.38 0.11 -21.64
CA ARG A 230 -9.35 -0.90 -22.06
C ARG A 230 -10.18 -0.48 -23.28
N ARG A 231 -10.41 0.82 -23.53
CA ARG A 231 -11.09 1.29 -24.75
C ARG A 231 -10.30 1.02 -26.03
N PHE A 232 -8.98 0.89 -25.92
CA PHE A 232 -8.08 0.66 -27.06
C PHE A 232 -7.67 -0.81 -27.20
N MET A 233 -8.06 -1.67 -26.26
CA MET A 233 -7.74 -3.10 -26.27
C MET A 233 -8.92 -3.89 -26.85
N ARG A 234 -8.64 -4.77 -27.81
CA ARG A 234 -9.61 -5.76 -28.29
C ARG A 234 -9.46 -7.03 -27.43
N PRO A 235 -10.57 -7.67 -27.03
CA PRO A 235 -10.49 -8.99 -26.40
C PRO A 235 -9.76 -9.94 -27.35
N LYS A 236 -8.87 -10.78 -26.81
CA LYS A 236 -8.32 -11.89 -27.58
C LYS A 236 -9.49 -12.86 -27.85
N ALA A 237 -9.77 -13.14 -29.12
CA ALA A 237 -10.85 -14.03 -29.54
C ALA A 237 -10.58 -15.49 -29.12
#